data_AF-A0A800MUZ6-F1
#
_entry.id   AF-A0A800MUZ6-F1
#
_cell.length_a   1.000
_cell.length_b   1.000
_cell.length_c   1.000
_cell.angle_alpha   90.00
_cell.angle_beta   90.00
_cell.angle_gamma   90.00
#
_symmetry.space_group_name_H-M   'P 1'
#
loop_
_entity.id
_entity.type
_entity.pdbx_description
1 polymer ?
#
loop_
_entity_poly.entity_id
_entity_poly.type
_entity_poly.pdbx_seq_one_letter_code
_entity_poly.pdbx_strand_id
1 'polypeptide(L)'
;MMKIKLVLAVSLISMALAGCGQADSKDDAASETEDIKALVKDYSIGNIKAGSASITSKQLIVKESDGEELSYDLPEEEFFVSIAPYANETHP
;
A
#
# COMPACT_ATOMS: atom_id res chain seq x y z
N MET A 1 62.31 -16.19 -14.57
CA MET A 1 61.83 -17.58 -14.56
C MET A 1 61.03 -17.86 -13.28
N MET A 2 59.80 -18.32 -13.46
CA MET A 2 58.95 -19.11 -12.54
C MET A 2 58.65 -18.59 -11.12
N LYS A 3 58.32 -17.31 -10.92
CA LYS A 3 57.68 -16.87 -9.65
C LYS A 3 56.46 -15.95 -9.82
N ILE A 4 56.20 -15.47 -11.04
CA ILE A 4 55.13 -14.51 -11.33
C ILE A 4 53.87 -15.14 -11.94
N LYS A 5 53.93 -16.43 -12.28
CA LYS A 5 52.78 -17.19 -12.83
C LYS A 5 51.84 -17.78 -11.75
N LEU A 6 52.11 -17.54 -10.46
CA LEU A 6 51.28 -18.09 -9.37
C LEU A 6 50.17 -17.14 -8.91
N VAL A 7 50.25 -15.84 -9.23
CA VAL A 7 49.27 -14.85 -8.73
C VAL A 7 48.02 -14.74 -9.62
N LEU A 8 48.07 -15.29 -10.84
CA LEU A 8 46.97 -15.23 -11.82
C LEU A 8 45.97 -16.40 -11.72
N ALA A 9 46.13 -17.30 -10.74
CA ALA A 9 45.28 -18.50 -10.61
C ALA A 9 44.15 -18.38 -9.56
N VAL A 10 43.97 -17.21 -8.91
CA VAL A 10 43.01 -17.05 -7.80
C VAL A 10 42.05 -15.87 -8.03
N SER A 11 41.68 -15.58 -9.28
CA SER A 11 40.69 -14.52 -9.57
C SER A 11 39.43 -15.02 -10.27
N LEU A 12 39.20 -16.33 -10.32
CA LEU A 12 38.11 -16.93 -11.12
C LEU A 12 37.00 -17.60 -10.29
N ILE A 13 36.95 -17.35 -8.98
CA ILE A 13 35.92 -17.90 -8.09
C ILE A 13 35.29 -16.77 -7.31
N SER A 14 34.31 -16.09 -7.90
CA SER A 14 33.20 -15.45 -7.16
C SER A 14 31.98 -15.12 -8.03
N MET A 15 31.95 -15.44 -9.33
CA MET A 15 30.83 -15.06 -10.22
C MET A 15 29.59 -15.97 -10.15
N ALA A 16 29.42 -16.72 -9.05
CA ALA A 16 28.37 -17.74 -8.92
C ALA A 16 27.36 -17.44 -7.80
N LEU A 17 27.02 -16.18 -7.57
CA LEU A 17 25.81 -15.80 -6.82
C LEU A 17 24.85 -15.01 -7.73
N ALA A 18 24.51 -15.58 -8.88
CA ALA A 18 23.30 -15.23 -9.62
C ALA A 18 22.34 -16.40 -9.46
N GLY A 19 21.54 -16.39 -8.38
CA GLY A 19 20.60 -17.48 -8.13
C GLY A 19 20.20 -17.63 -6.66
N CYS A 20 19.45 -16.67 -6.13
CA CYS A 20 18.37 -16.95 -5.19
C CYS A 20 17.57 -15.67 -4.99
N GLY A 21 16.26 -15.74 -5.26
CA GLY A 21 15.34 -14.64 -5.04
C GLY A 21 14.73 -14.08 -6.32
N GLN A 22 14.15 -14.95 -7.15
CA GLN A 22 12.89 -14.56 -7.77
C GLN A 22 11.88 -14.45 -6.61
N ALA A 23 11.91 -13.33 -5.90
CA ALA A 23 10.74 -12.87 -5.18
C ALA A 23 9.79 -12.46 -6.30
N ASP A 24 8.81 -13.32 -6.57
CA ASP A 24 7.59 -12.95 -7.27
C ASP A 24 7.18 -11.56 -6.76
N SER A 25 7.35 -10.53 -7.60
CA SER A 25 6.79 -9.20 -7.38
C SER A 25 5.27 -9.33 -7.47
N LYS A 26 4.69 -9.82 -6.38
CA LYS A 26 3.26 -10.01 -6.18
C LYS A 26 2.80 -9.30 -4.90
N ASP A 27 3.59 -8.34 -4.43
CA ASP A 27 3.40 -7.59 -3.18
C ASP A 27 2.86 -6.18 -3.38
N ASP A 28 2.93 -5.59 -4.58
CA ASP A 28 2.51 -4.19 -4.75
C ASP A 28 0.98 -4.02 -4.60
N ALA A 29 0.17 -4.94 -5.11
CA ALA A 29 -1.29 -4.84 -5.00
C ALA A 29 -1.81 -5.14 -3.58
N ALA A 30 -1.13 -5.99 -2.81
CA ALA A 30 -1.50 -6.28 -1.43
C ALA A 30 -1.19 -5.09 -0.51
N SER A 31 -0.06 -4.41 -0.72
CA SER A 31 0.34 -3.24 0.06
C SER A 31 -0.60 -2.05 -0.18
N GLU A 32 -0.93 -1.74 -1.43
CA GLU A 32 -1.84 -0.65 -1.80
C GLU A 32 -3.26 -0.85 -1.21
N THR A 33 -3.72 -2.10 -1.17
CA THR A 33 -5.04 -2.44 -0.61
C THR A 33 -5.07 -2.45 0.93
N GLU A 34 -3.96 -2.80 1.59
CA GLU A 34 -3.84 -2.61 3.05
C GLU A 34 -3.84 -1.11 3.42
N ASP A 35 -3.18 -0.28 2.62
CA ASP A 35 -3.12 1.18 2.85
C ASP A 35 -4.50 1.84 2.74
N ILE A 36 -5.31 1.50 1.74
CA ILE A 36 -6.65 2.10 1.61
C ILE A 36 -7.58 1.69 2.76
N LYS A 37 -7.47 0.45 3.27
CA LYS A 37 -8.25 0.00 4.44
C LYS A 37 -7.88 0.78 5.70
N ALA A 38 -6.58 1.01 5.93
CA ALA A 38 -6.11 1.82 7.04
C ALA A 38 -6.61 3.27 6.92
N LEU A 39 -6.51 3.85 5.73
CA LEU A 39 -6.96 5.22 5.46
C LEU A 39 -8.48 5.39 5.70
N VAL A 40 -9.31 4.49 5.18
CA VAL A 40 -10.76 4.51 5.41
C VAL A 40 -11.08 4.40 6.89
N LYS A 41 -10.40 3.50 7.62
CA LYS A 41 -10.58 3.35 9.07
C LYS A 41 -10.23 4.64 9.81
N ASP A 42 -9.09 5.24 9.51
CA ASP A 42 -8.61 6.43 10.21
C ASP A 42 -9.51 7.65 9.98
N TYR A 43 -10.06 7.83 8.78
CA TYR A 43 -11.10 8.82 8.55
C TYR A 43 -12.40 8.49 9.29
N SER A 44 -12.84 7.23 9.27
CA SER A 44 -14.11 6.79 9.87
C SER A 44 -14.15 6.98 11.39
N ILE A 45 -13.02 6.74 12.09
CA ILE A 45 -12.91 6.95 13.54
C ILE A 45 -12.39 8.35 13.89
N GLY A 46 -12.09 9.19 12.89
CA GLY A 46 -11.67 10.56 13.06
C GLY A 46 -10.25 10.76 13.59
N ASN A 47 -9.36 9.78 13.37
CA ASN A 47 -7.93 9.87 13.65
C ASN A 47 -7.26 10.92 12.75
N ILE A 48 -7.67 10.98 11.49
CA ILE A 48 -7.24 11.99 10.52
C ILE A 48 -8.36 13.02 10.37
N LYS A 49 -8.00 14.30 10.25
CA LYS A 49 -8.92 15.41 10.01
C LYS A 49 -8.74 15.93 8.59
N ALA A 50 -9.86 16.10 7.89
CA ALA A 50 -9.97 16.79 6.62
C ALA A 50 -11.19 17.74 6.69
N GLY A 51 -11.41 18.54 5.64
CA GLY A 51 -12.63 19.34 5.52
C GLY A 51 -13.88 18.46 5.45
N SER A 52 -13.83 17.41 4.62
CA SER A 52 -14.82 16.32 4.62
C SER A 52 -14.23 15.05 4.02
N ALA A 53 -14.74 13.90 4.41
CA ALA A 53 -14.46 12.63 3.73
C ALA A 53 -15.78 11.90 3.46
N SER A 54 -15.92 11.33 2.27
CA SER A 54 -17.06 10.53 1.87
C SER A 54 -16.59 9.32 1.09
N ILE A 55 -17.37 8.23 1.12
CA ILE A 55 -17.00 6.98 0.48
C ILE A 55 -18.17 6.45 -0.34
N THR A 56 -17.86 5.89 -1.50
CA THR A 56 -18.80 5.21 -2.40
C THR A 56 -18.42 3.73 -2.51
N SER A 57 -19.11 2.96 -3.35
CA SER A 57 -18.70 1.57 -3.63
C SER A 57 -17.39 1.46 -4.41
N LYS A 58 -16.86 2.56 -4.96
CA LYS A 58 -15.69 2.55 -5.85
C LYS A 58 -14.56 3.45 -5.39
N GLN A 59 -14.85 4.48 -4.61
CA GLN A 59 -13.87 5.51 -4.27
C GLN A 59 -14.05 6.05 -2.85
N LEU A 60 -12.93 6.38 -2.21
CA LEU A 60 -12.85 7.29 -1.08
C LEU A 60 -12.52 8.69 -1.61
N ILE A 61 -13.36 9.68 -1.28
CA ILE A 61 -13.23 11.07 -1.71
C ILE A 61 -12.97 11.93 -0.48
N VAL A 62 -11.81 12.57 -0.43
CA VAL A 62 -11.38 13.45 0.66
C VAL A 62 -11.28 14.87 0.14
N LYS A 63 -11.97 15.79 0.81
CA LYS A 63 -11.84 17.23 0.58
C LYS A 63 -11.07 17.86 1.71
N GLU A 64 -9.92 18.42 1.38
CA GLU A 64 -9.04 19.11 2.31
C GLU A 64 -9.61 20.46 2.73
N SER A 65 -9.03 21.02 3.80
CA SER A 65 -9.50 22.28 4.38
C SER A 65 -9.23 23.50 3.47
N ASP A 66 -8.26 23.40 2.58
CA ASP A 66 -7.94 24.41 1.57
C ASP A 66 -8.78 24.29 0.28
N GLY A 67 -9.62 23.25 0.20
CA GLY A 67 -10.51 22.97 -0.92
C GLY A 67 -9.93 22.02 -1.97
N GLU A 68 -8.71 21.50 -1.79
CA GLU A 68 -8.19 20.40 -2.61
C GLU A 68 -9.07 19.15 -2.44
N GLU A 69 -9.24 18.38 -3.52
CA GLU A 69 -10.01 17.14 -3.51
C GLU A 69 -9.12 15.98 -3.99
N LEU A 70 -9.02 14.94 -3.16
CA LEU A 70 -8.27 13.73 -3.41
C LEU A 70 -9.27 12.57 -3.56
N SER A 71 -9.07 11.72 -4.57
CA SER A 71 -9.89 10.53 -4.79
C SER A 71 -9.02 9.30 -4.88
N TYR A 72 -9.38 8.26 -4.12
CA TYR A 72 -8.67 6.99 -4.04
C TYR A 72 -9.61 5.89 -4.52
N ASP A 73 -9.16 5.09 -5.49
CA ASP A 73 -9.92 3.94 -5.97
C ASP A 73 -9.94 2.83 -4.90
N LEU A 74 -11.10 2.20 -4.75
CA LEU A 74 -11.32 1.07 -3.85
C LEU A 74 -11.12 -0.26 -4.59
N PRO A 75 -10.76 -1.34 -3.87
CA PRO A 75 -10.62 -2.66 -4.48
C PRO A 75 -11.97 -3.14 -5.07
N GLU A 76 -11.97 -3.69 -6.29
CA GLU A 76 -13.21 -4.11 -6.96
C GLU A 76 -13.95 -5.26 -6.25
N GLU A 77 -13.22 -6.10 -5.52
CA GLU A 77 -13.74 -7.31 -4.86
C GLU A 77 -13.92 -7.14 -3.34
N GLU A 78 -13.77 -5.92 -2.81
CA GLU A 78 -14.03 -5.59 -1.40
C GLU A 78 -15.08 -4.46 -1.30
N PHE A 79 -15.78 -4.38 -0.17
CA PHE A 79 -16.71 -3.27 0.08
C PHE A 79 -16.65 -2.82 1.54
N PHE A 80 -16.92 -1.54 1.76
CA PHE A 80 -16.88 -0.90 3.06
C PHE A 80 -18.30 -0.62 3.56
N VAL A 81 -18.56 -0.93 4.83
CA VAL A 81 -19.84 -0.64 5.48
C VAL A 81 -19.60 0.21 6.69
N SER A 82 -20.24 1.38 6.71
CA SER A 82 -20.33 2.22 7.89
C SER A 82 -21.74 2.12 8.46
N ILE A 83 -21.85 1.79 9.75
CA ILE A 83 -23.12 1.64 10.45
C ILE A 83 -23.10 2.59 11.64
N ALA A 84 -24.14 3.42 11.76
CA ALA A 84 -24.41 4.24 12.92
C ALA A 84 -25.66 3.69 13.65
N PRO A 85 -25.50 2.78 14.62
CA PRO A 85 -26.63 2.27 15.38
C PRO A 85 -27.34 3.40 16.14
N TYR A 86 -28.65 3.30 16.24
CA TYR A 86 -29.49 4.26 16.96
C TYR A 86 -30.52 3.53 17.82
N ALA A 87 -30.99 4.19 18.88
CA ALA A 87 -31.98 3.61 19.79
C ALA A 87 -33.43 3.88 19.33
N ASN A 88 -33.75 5.14 19.02
CA ASN A 88 -35.13 5.57 18.78
C ASN A 88 -35.33 6.18 17.39
N GLU A 89 -34.48 7.13 16.99
CA GLU A 89 -34.59 7.87 15.73
C GLU A 89 -33.28 7.84 14.94
N THR A 90 -33.39 7.92 13.61
CA THR A 90 -32.27 7.92 12.67
C THR A 90 -32.48 8.97 11.58
N HIS A 91 -31.47 9.16 10.74
CA HIS A 91 -31.52 10.04 9.58
C HIS A 91 -31.26 9.24 8.30
N PRO A 92 -32.05 9.43 7.23
CA PRO A 92 -31.74 8.89 5.90
C PRO A 92 -30.61 9.64 5.20
#